data_AF-A0A7K2KQV6-F1
#
_entry.id   AF-A0A7K2KQV6-F1
#
_cell.length_a   1.000
_cell.length_b   1.000
_cell.length_c   1.000
_cell.angle_alpha   90.00
_cell.angle_beta   90.00
_cell.angle_gamma   90.00
#
_symmetry.space_group_name_H-M   'P 1'
#
loop_
_entity.id
_entity.type
_entity.pdbx_description
1 polymer ?
#
loop_
_entity_poly.entity_id
_entity_poly.type
_entity_poly.pdbx_seq_one_letter_code
_entity_poly.pdbx_strand_id
1 'polypeptide(L)'
;AVFLPAGGALVTLGVAAPDARTATLSWTVGAVAVYLGSGWVGEGWRGLRDELTLAPLLGEWWGGVLARTLAWPVVAVVAPVGLAGAVTVLTLLPLQGIDPAEAALLTAGTVVLALGARLLREMKSNLPVELLLPIITPLGDLSALRVFVWQFDGLVVVLAGVLTMNAMPTAPAAALLATAATTCCTWAALRRTGWPLRPLTSRLRKA
;
A
#
# COMPACT_ATOMS: atom_id res chain seq x y z
N ALA A 1 10.88 5.12 -13.01
CA ALA A 1 10.70 3.79 -13.64
C ALA A 1 11.44 2.68 -12.90
N VAL A 2 12.74 2.82 -12.57
CA VAL A 2 13.59 1.75 -12.01
C VAL A 2 13.15 1.21 -10.63
N PHE A 3 12.47 2.02 -9.81
CA PHE A 3 12.04 1.62 -8.47
C PHE A 3 11.08 0.43 -8.42
N LEU A 4 10.18 0.28 -9.40
CA LEU A 4 9.23 -0.85 -9.44
C LEU A 4 9.92 -2.20 -9.72
N PRO A 5 10.73 -2.35 -10.80
CA PRO A 5 11.44 -3.60 -11.02
C PRO A 5 12.50 -3.87 -9.94
N ALA A 6 13.26 -2.86 -9.50
CA ALA A 6 14.22 -3.04 -8.41
C ALA A 6 13.53 -3.43 -7.10
N GLY A 7 12.39 -2.79 -6.80
CA GLY A 7 11.57 -3.12 -5.64
C GLY A 7 11.03 -4.54 -5.71
N GLY A 8 10.51 -4.96 -6.86
CA GLY A 8 10.04 -6.34 -7.05
C GLY A 8 11.13 -7.37 -6.85
N ALA A 9 12.31 -7.17 -7.44
CA ALA A 9 13.46 -8.04 -7.25
C ALA A 9 13.89 -8.11 -5.76
N LEU A 10 13.96 -6.97 -5.07
CA LEU A 10 14.35 -6.91 -3.66
C LEU A 10 13.31 -7.53 -2.72
N VAL A 11 12.01 -7.38 -2.99
CA VAL A 11 10.94 -8.07 -2.24
C VAL A 11 11.08 -9.57 -2.42
N THR A 12 11.23 -10.05 -3.66
CA THR A 12 11.41 -11.48 -3.93
C THR A 12 12.67 -12.02 -3.24
N LEU A 13 13.79 -11.30 -3.31
CA LEU A 13 15.03 -11.64 -2.60
C LEU A 13 14.83 -11.70 -1.08
N GLY A 14 14.11 -10.73 -0.50
CA GLY A 14 13.92 -10.65 0.94
C GLY A 14 13.02 -11.73 1.50
N VAL A 15 11.96 -12.07 0.77
CA VAL A 15 11.09 -13.19 1.13
C VAL A 15 11.81 -14.54 0.97
N ALA A 16 12.76 -14.61 0.04
CA ALA A 16 13.53 -15.80 -0.29
C ALA A 16 14.78 -16.01 0.58
N ALA A 17 15.25 -14.99 1.29
CA ALA A 17 16.55 -15.02 1.95
C ALA A 17 16.53 -15.87 3.22
N PRO A 18 17.51 -16.77 3.42
CA PRO A 18 17.58 -17.63 4.61
C PRO A 18 18.08 -16.89 5.86
N ASP A 19 18.84 -15.81 5.71
CA ASP A 19 19.30 -14.99 6.83
C ASP A 19 18.28 -13.91 7.17
N ALA A 20 17.74 -13.97 8.39
CA ALA A 20 16.66 -13.10 8.86
C ALA A 20 16.99 -11.60 8.76
N ARG A 21 18.25 -11.21 8.97
CA ARG A 21 18.65 -9.80 8.94
C ARG A 21 18.65 -9.27 7.52
N THR A 22 19.32 -9.96 6.60
CA THR A 22 19.34 -9.56 5.19
C THR A 22 17.97 -9.67 4.54
N ALA A 23 17.19 -10.71 4.87
CA ALA A 23 15.78 -10.89 4.46
C ALA A 23 14.91 -9.69 4.82
N THR A 24 14.95 -9.28 6.09
CA THR A 24 14.15 -8.14 6.58
C THR A 24 14.57 -6.84 5.88
N LEU A 25 15.88 -6.62 5.71
CA LEU A 25 16.39 -5.42 5.06
C LEU A 25 16.02 -5.35 3.57
N SER A 26 16.22 -6.42 2.81
CA SER A 26 15.88 -6.43 1.38
C SER A 26 14.36 -6.37 1.16
N TRP A 27 13.56 -7.06 1.98
CA TRP A 27 12.11 -6.97 1.90
C TRP A 27 11.59 -5.56 2.21
N THR A 28 12.07 -4.94 3.30
CA THR A 28 11.67 -3.56 3.66
C THR A 28 12.08 -2.55 2.61
N VAL A 29 13.34 -2.59 2.14
CA VAL A 29 13.81 -1.69 1.07
C VAL A 29 13.04 -1.92 -0.22
N GLY A 30 12.78 -3.18 -0.57
CA GLY A 30 11.99 -3.54 -1.75
C GLY A 30 10.57 -2.98 -1.69
N ALA A 31 9.89 -3.16 -0.55
CA ALA A 31 8.54 -2.64 -0.35
C ALA A 31 8.48 -1.11 -0.40
N VAL A 32 9.46 -0.42 0.19
CA VAL A 32 9.60 1.04 0.10
C VAL A 32 9.82 1.47 -1.35
N ALA A 33 10.67 0.76 -2.10
CA ALA A 33 10.89 1.05 -3.52
C ALA A 33 9.62 0.84 -4.36
N VAL A 34 8.83 -0.22 -4.11
CA VAL A 34 7.52 -0.42 -4.76
C VAL A 34 6.57 0.73 -4.43
N TYR A 35 6.48 1.13 -3.16
CA TYR A 35 5.64 2.26 -2.73
C TYR A 35 6.05 3.58 -3.38
N LEU A 36 7.33 3.91 -3.39
CA LEU A 36 7.83 5.12 -4.04
C LEU A 36 7.62 5.08 -5.55
N GLY A 37 7.91 3.93 -6.18
CA GLY A 37 7.73 3.69 -7.61
C GLY A 37 6.27 3.79 -8.06
N SER A 38 5.31 3.38 -7.22
CA SER A 38 3.87 3.47 -7.51
C SER A 38 3.39 4.91 -7.72
N GLY A 39 4.15 5.91 -7.23
CA GLY A 39 3.83 7.32 -7.41
C GLY A 39 4.06 7.86 -8.81
N TRP A 40 4.78 7.13 -9.67
CA TRP A 40 4.91 7.51 -11.07
C TRP A 40 3.57 7.41 -11.81
N VAL A 41 2.62 6.62 -11.32
CA VAL A 41 1.24 6.52 -11.86
C VAL A 41 0.33 7.64 -11.34
N GLY A 42 0.91 8.82 -11.07
CA GLY A 42 0.25 9.93 -10.38
C GLY A 42 -1.03 10.40 -11.06
N GLU A 43 -1.09 10.39 -12.40
CA GLU A 43 -2.30 10.77 -13.14
C GLU A 43 -3.46 9.80 -12.88
N GLY A 44 -3.19 8.49 -12.82
CA GLY A 44 -4.21 7.49 -12.48
C GLY A 44 -4.73 7.67 -11.04
N TRP A 45 -3.84 7.95 -10.10
CA TRP A 45 -4.22 8.22 -8.70
C TRP A 45 -5.02 9.52 -8.54
N ARG A 46 -4.68 10.57 -9.30
CA ARG A 46 -5.43 11.84 -9.31
C ARG A 46 -6.80 11.67 -9.94
N GLY A 47 -6.90 10.98 -11.09
CA GLY A 47 -8.19 10.66 -11.70
C GLY A 47 -9.10 9.88 -10.75
N LEU A 48 -8.54 8.87 -10.06
CA LEU A 48 -9.25 8.12 -9.03
C LEU A 48 -9.73 9.02 -7.88
N ARG A 49 -8.89 9.95 -7.41
CA ARG A 49 -9.25 10.91 -6.37
C ARG A 49 -10.41 11.79 -6.81
N ASP A 50 -10.32 12.36 -8.01
CA ASP A 50 -11.33 13.27 -8.55
C ASP A 50 -12.67 12.56 -8.66
N GLU A 51 -12.68 11.33 -9.19
CA GLU A 51 -13.87 10.47 -9.25
C GLU A 51 -14.46 10.20 -7.86
N LEU A 52 -13.64 9.86 -6.88
CA LEU A 52 -14.09 9.64 -5.51
C LEU A 52 -14.67 10.92 -4.91
N THR A 53 -14.05 12.09 -5.11
CA THR A 53 -14.57 13.35 -4.56
C THR A 53 -15.86 13.82 -5.22
N LEU A 54 -16.06 13.52 -6.51
CA LEU A 54 -17.25 13.93 -7.27
C LEU A 54 -18.41 12.93 -7.20
N ALA A 55 -18.16 11.68 -6.80
CA ALA A 55 -19.18 10.63 -6.71
C ALA A 55 -20.44 11.02 -5.88
N PRO A 56 -20.34 11.73 -4.74
CA PRO A 56 -21.53 12.17 -3.99
C PRO A 56 -22.42 13.17 -4.74
N LEU A 57 -21.86 13.90 -5.72
CA LEU A 57 -22.56 14.95 -6.48
C LEU A 57 -23.21 14.41 -7.75
N LEU A 58 -22.61 13.40 -8.40
CA LEU A 58 -23.02 12.92 -9.71
C LEU A 58 -23.96 11.70 -9.67
N GLY A 59 -24.23 11.16 -8.49
CA GLY A 59 -25.04 9.95 -8.37
C GLY A 59 -24.28 8.68 -8.76
N GLU A 60 -24.80 7.54 -8.32
CA GLU A 60 -24.05 6.29 -8.20
C GLU A 60 -23.79 5.58 -9.55
N TRP A 61 -22.66 5.86 -10.22
CA TRP A 61 -22.16 5.16 -11.42
C TRP A 61 -20.99 4.18 -11.15
N TRP A 62 -21.09 3.40 -10.07
CA TRP A 62 -19.94 2.85 -9.32
C TRP A 62 -19.11 1.74 -9.97
N GLY A 63 -19.62 1.01 -10.95
CA GLY A 63 -18.94 -0.24 -11.34
C GLY A 63 -17.79 -0.03 -12.33
N GLY A 64 -18.05 0.70 -13.41
CA GLY A 64 -17.18 0.66 -14.59
C GLY A 64 -16.04 1.66 -14.56
N VAL A 65 -16.27 2.83 -13.98
CA VAL A 65 -15.36 3.97 -14.09
C VAL A 65 -14.27 3.88 -13.01
N LEU A 66 -14.65 3.67 -11.74
CA LEU A 66 -13.72 3.46 -10.63
C LEU A 66 -12.81 2.24 -10.85
N ALA A 67 -13.38 1.13 -11.31
CA ALA A 67 -12.60 -0.08 -11.62
C ALA A 67 -11.60 0.19 -12.75
N ARG A 68 -11.96 1.02 -13.74
CA ARG A 68 -11.09 1.38 -14.86
C ARG A 68 -9.99 2.35 -14.43
N THR A 69 -10.28 3.32 -13.57
CA THR A 69 -9.26 4.26 -13.05
C THR A 69 -8.31 3.60 -12.07
N LEU A 70 -8.76 2.58 -11.33
CA LEU A 70 -7.89 1.77 -10.47
C LEU A 70 -7.11 0.70 -11.26
N ALA A 71 -7.66 0.18 -12.37
CA ALA A 71 -7.00 -0.84 -13.18
C ALA A 71 -5.62 -0.42 -13.66
N TRP A 72 -5.47 0.83 -14.10
CA TRP A 72 -4.17 1.32 -14.60
C TRP A 72 -3.08 1.39 -13.51
N PRO A 73 -3.28 2.05 -12.35
CA PRO A 73 -2.35 2.00 -11.23
C PRO A 73 -1.99 0.58 -10.78
N VAL A 74 -2.97 -0.32 -10.72
CA VAL A 74 -2.74 -1.72 -10.33
C VAL A 74 -1.86 -2.42 -11.36
N VAL A 75 -2.23 -2.38 -12.64
CA VAL A 75 -1.47 -3.05 -13.71
C VAL A 75 -0.07 -2.48 -13.84
N ALA A 76 0.07 -1.16 -13.81
CA ALA A 76 1.35 -0.47 -13.94
C ALA A 76 2.33 -0.77 -12.78
N VAL A 77 1.84 -1.18 -11.62
CA VAL A 77 2.67 -1.60 -10.47
C VAL A 77 2.90 -3.11 -10.48
N VAL A 78 1.84 -3.90 -10.65
CA VAL A 78 1.89 -5.37 -10.59
C VAL A 78 2.74 -5.95 -11.72
N ALA A 79 2.63 -5.43 -12.95
CA ALA A 79 3.38 -5.95 -14.08
C ALA A 79 4.91 -5.87 -13.91
N PRO A 80 5.53 -4.69 -13.65
CA PRO A 80 6.97 -4.61 -13.48
C PRO A 80 7.47 -5.33 -12.22
N VAL A 81 6.72 -5.30 -11.12
CA VAL A 81 7.08 -6.02 -9.89
C VAL A 81 7.03 -7.53 -10.10
N GLY A 82 5.96 -8.02 -10.72
CA GLY A 82 5.78 -9.45 -11.02
C GLY A 82 6.81 -9.97 -12.01
N LEU A 83 7.12 -9.23 -13.08
CA LEU A 83 8.16 -9.60 -14.04
C LEU A 83 9.54 -9.66 -13.38
N ALA A 84 9.91 -8.64 -12.60
CA ALA A 84 11.20 -8.64 -11.91
C ALA A 84 11.30 -9.75 -10.85
N GLY A 85 10.20 -9.99 -10.11
CA GLY A 85 10.13 -11.10 -9.17
C GLY A 85 10.25 -12.46 -9.85
N ALA A 86 9.54 -12.68 -10.96
CA ALA A 86 9.63 -13.93 -11.73
C ALA A 86 11.05 -14.17 -12.25
N VAL A 87 11.71 -13.15 -12.80
CA VAL A 87 13.12 -13.24 -13.22
C VAL A 87 14.01 -13.60 -12.03
N THR A 88 13.82 -12.94 -10.89
CA THR A 88 14.59 -13.18 -9.66
C THR A 88 14.43 -14.63 -9.18
N VAL A 89 13.20 -15.14 -9.13
CA VAL A 89 12.92 -16.54 -8.80
C VAL A 89 13.65 -17.45 -9.79
N LEU A 90 13.47 -17.27 -11.10
CA LEU A 90 14.10 -18.14 -12.11
C LEU A 90 15.63 -18.17 -12.01
N THR A 91 16.26 -17.06 -11.61
CA THR A 91 17.71 -17.01 -11.42
C THR A 91 18.22 -17.64 -10.11
N LEU A 92 17.37 -17.77 -9.08
CA LEU A 92 17.76 -18.18 -7.73
C LEU A 92 17.11 -19.48 -7.23
N LEU A 93 16.09 -19.97 -7.92
CA LEU A 93 15.33 -21.18 -7.59
C LEU A 93 16.19 -22.43 -7.33
N PRO A 94 17.29 -22.72 -8.09
CA PRO A 94 18.09 -23.92 -7.81
C PRO A 94 18.86 -23.87 -6.48
N LEU A 95 18.90 -22.73 -5.78
CA LEU A 95 19.77 -22.52 -4.62
C LEU A 95 19.06 -22.52 -3.26
N GLN A 96 17.74 -22.33 -3.20
CA GLN A 96 17.12 -21.86 -1.95
C GLN A 96 15.97 -22.72 -1.38
N GLY A 97 15.49 -23.76 -2.07
CA GLY A 97 14.49 -24.69 -1.50
C GLY A 97 13.17 -24.03 -1.06
N ILE A 98 12.88 -22.83 -1.57
CA ILE A 98 11.72 -22.01 -1.20
C ILE A 98 10.47 -22.57 -1.87
N ASP A 99 9.34 -22.56 -1.15
CA ASP A 99 8.04 -22.76 -1.78
C ASP A 99 7.67 -21.52 -2.63
N PRO A 100 7.64 -21.62 -3.98
CA PRO A 100 7.32 -20.49 -4.84
C PRO A 100 5.93 -19.92 -4.57
N ALA A 101 5.00 -20.73 -4.05
CA ALA A 101 3.66 -20.26 -3.71
C ALA A 101 3.67 -19.29 -2.53
N GLU A 102 4.46 -19.57 -1.49
CA GLU A 102 4.61 -18.68 -0.33
C GLU A 102 5.29 -17.36 -0.73
N ALA A 103 6.34 -17.44 -1.55
CA ALA A 103 7.04 -16.26 -2.05
C ALA A 103 6.13 -15.37 -2.90
N ALA A 104 5.33 -15.97 -3.79
CA ALA A 104 4.34 -15.26 -4.58
C ALA A 104 3.27 -14.60 -3.70
N LEU A 105 2.77 -15.30 -2.68
CA LEU A 105 1.75 -14.80 -1.76
C LEU A 105 2.24 -13.59 -0.95
N LEU A 106 3.45 -13.66 -0.40
CA LEU A 106 4.07 -12.58 0.37
C LEU A 106 4.41 -11.37 -0.51
N THR A 107 4.89 -11.61 -1.74
CA THR A 107 5.14 -10.54 -2.72
C THR A 107 3.83 -9.85 -3.09
N ALA A 108 2.76 -10.62 -3.37
CA ALA A 108 1.44 -10.08 -3.67
C ALA A 108 0.89 -9.27 -2.48
N GLY A 109 0.98 -9.79 -1.26
CA GLY A 109 0.59 -9.08 -0.04
C GLY A 109 1.33 -7.75 0.13
N THR A 110 2.64 -7.74 -0.14
CA THR A 110 3.47 -6.53 -0.09
C THR A 110 3.04 -5.48 -1.12
N VAL A 111 2.74 -5.91 -2.35
CA VAL A 111 2.26 -5.02 -3.42
C VAL A 111 0.89 -4.44 -3.08
N VAL A 112 -0.03 -5.28 -2.59
CA VAL A 112 -1.38 -4.87 -2.17
C VAL A 112 -1.29 -3.83 -1.04
N LEU A 113 -0.44 -4.08 -0.03
CA LEU A 113 -0.17 -3.13 1.04
C LEU A 113 0.40 -1.80 0.52
N ALA A 114 1.39 -1.84 -0.38
CA ALA A 114 2.00 -0.65 -0.97
C ALA A 114 0.99 0.17 -1.78
N LEU A 115 0.10 -0.49 -2.53
CA LEU A 115 -1.00 0.16 -3.28
C LEU A 115 -2.03 0.77 -2.33
N GLY A 116 -2.42 0.08 -1.26
CA GLY A 116 -3.32 0.62 -0.24
C GLY A 116 -2.74 1.85 0.47
N ALA A 117 -1.47 1.79 0.83
CA ALA A 117 -0.74 2.91 1.41
C ALA A 117 -0.58 4.09 0.42
N ARG A 118 -0.43 3.79 -0.87
CA ARG A 118 -0.39 4.83 -1.92
C ARG A 118 -1.74 5.50 -2.06
N LEU A 119 -2.82 4.73 -2.15
CA LEU A 119 -4.18 5.23 -2.18
C LEU A 119 -4.44 6.17 -0.99
N LEU A 120 -4.08 5.74 0.23
CA LEU A 120 -4.21 6.56 1.43
C LEU A 120 -3.50 7.91 1.28
N ARG A 121 -2.26 7.90 0.78
CA ARG A 121 -1.48 9.13 0.55
C ARG A 121 -2.10 10.04 -0.49
N GLU A 122 -2.59 9.49 -1.59
CA GLU A 122 -3.12 10.28 -2.72
C GLU A 122 -4.46 10.93 -2.38
N MET A 123 -5.24 10.31 -1.50
CA MET A 123 -6.50 10.89 -0.99
C MET A 123 -6.30 11.99 0.05
N LYS A 124 -5.06 12.42 0.36
CA LYS A 124 -4.83 13.54 1.28
C LYS A 124 -5.33 14.86 0.72
N SER A 125 -6.19 15.53 1.47
CA SER A 125 -6.57 16.92 1.26
C SER A 125 -5.53 17.88 1.83
N ASN A 126 -5.89 19.16 1.93
CA ASN A 126 -5.07 20.17 2.59
C ASN A 126 -4.72 19.75 4.03
N LEU A 127 -3.58 20.23 4.52
CA LEU A 127 -3.13 19.99 5.89
C LEU A 127 -4.23 20.42 6.88
N PRO A 128 -4.78 19.49 7.70
CA PRO A 128 -5.79 19.84 8.68
C PRO A 128 -5.23 20.84 9.70
N VAL A 129 -5.97 21.92 9.98
CA VAL A 129 -5.56 22.97 10.91
C VAL A 129 -5.34 22.40 12.31
N GLU A 130 -6.07 21.33 12.67
CA GLU A 130 -5.94 20.64 13.95
C GLU A 130 -4.55 20.00 14.16
N LEU A 131 -3.79 19.74 13.08
CA LEU A 131 -2.41 19.23 13.18
C LEU A 131 -1.39 20.32 13.50
N LEU A 132 -1.73 21.58 13.22
CA LEU A 132 -0.89 22.75 13.52
C LEU A 132 -1.05 23.20 14.98
N LEU A 133 -2.10 22.73 15.67
CA LEU A 133 -2.31 23.04 17.07
C LEU A 133 -1.18 22.41 17.91
N PRO A 134 -0.49 23.21 18.76
CA PRO A 134 0.59 22.72 19.58
C PRO A 134 0.08 21.66 20.57
N ILE A 135 0.80 20.56 20.67
CA ILE A 135 0.59 19.54 21.70
C ILE A 135 1.80 19.59 22.61
N ILE A 136 1.65 20.36 23.69
CA ILE A 136 2.70 20.57 24.66
C ILE A 136 2.81 19.31 25.51
N THR A 137 3.97 18.66 25.44
CA THR A 137 4.35 17.55 26.30
C THR A 137 5.59 17.91 27.12
N PRO A 138 5.93 17.16 28.17
CA PRO A 138 7.17 17.39 28.93
C PRO A 138 8.45 17.32 28.08
N LEU A 139 8.39 16.71 26.89
CA LEU A 139 9.49 16.56 25.95
C LEU A 139 9.49 17.62 24.83
N GLY A 140 8.54 18.56 24.85
CA GLY A 140 8.37 19.60 23.82
C GLY A 140 7.05 19.50 23.06
N ASP A 141 6.93 20.28 21.98
CA ASP A 141 5.75 20.32 21.12
C ASP A 141 5.76 19.18 20.09
N LEU A 142 4.69 18.37 20.07
CA LEU A 142 4.53 17.26 19.12
C LEU A 142 3.82 17.64 17.81
N SER A 143 3.49 18.92 17.59
CA SER A 143 2.86 19.40 16.34
C SER A 143 3.68 19.00 15.10
N ALA A 144 5.00 19.21 15.13
CA ALA A 144 5.91 18.83 14.06
C ALA A 144 5.89 17.32 13.76
N LEU A 145 5.82 16.48 14.80
CA LEU A 145 5.73 15.03 14.65
C LEU A 145 4.39 14.62 14.01
N ARG A 146 3.29 15.28 14.39
CA ARG A 146 1.97 15.04 13.77
C ARG A 146 1.96 15.40 12.30
N VAL A 147 2.56 16.54 11.93
CA VAL A 147 2.70 16.94 10.53
C VAL A 147 3.59 15.95 9.78
N PHE A 148 4.68 15.49 10.39
CA PHE A 148 5.55 14.47 9.80
C PHE A 148 4.81 13.15 9.56
N VAL A 149 4.13 12.60 10.57
CA VAL A 149 3.33 11.37 10.43
C VAL A 149 2.22 11.56 9.41
N TRP A 150 1.54 12.71 9.42
CA TRP A 150 0.55 13.02 8.40
C TRP A 150 1.17 13.08 7.02
N GLN A 151 2.37 13.64 6.84
CA GLN A 151 3.05 13.73 5.54
C GLN A 151 3.50 12.36 5.03
N PHE A 152 3.96 11.48 5.92
CA PHE A 152 4.58 10.20 5.58
C PHE A 152 3.71 8.97 5.91
N ASP A 153 2.44 9.13 6.25
CA ASP A 153 1.52 8.05 6.65
C ASP A 153 1.60 6.78 5.77
N GLY A 154 1.62 6.91 4.45
CA GLY A 154 1.72 5.76 3.53
C GLY A 154 3.06 5.04 3.65
N LEU A 155 4.17 5.78 3.83
CA LEU A 155 5.47 5.16 4.07
C LEU A 155 5.49 4.46 5.43
N VAL A 156 4.92 5.08 6.46
CA VAL A 156 4.80 4.49 7.81
C VAL A 156 3.98 3.20 7.75
N VAL A 157 2.86 3.19 7.03
CA VAL A 157 2.03 2.00 6.81
C VAL A 157 2.82 0.88 6.13
N VAL A 158 3.60 1.19 5.09
CA VAL A 158 4.40 0.18 4.39
C VAL A 158 5.48 -0.40 5.31
N LEU A 159 6.21 0.45 6.02
CA LEU A 159 7.26 0.01 6.95
C LEU A 159 6.66 -0.85 8.08
N ALA A 160 5.63 -0.35 8.76
CA ALA A 160 4.98 -1.09 9.84
C ALA A 160 4.34 -2.39 9.33
N GLY A 161 3.68 -2.36 8.18
CA GLY A 161 3.03 -3.53 7.59
C GLY A 161 4.03 -4.61 7.19
N VAL A 162 5.14 -4.25 6.54
CA VAL A 162 6.17 -5.25 6.17
C VAL A 162 6.87 -5.83 7.39
N LEU A 163 7.20 -5.01 8.39
CA LEU A 163 7.81 -5.50 9.63
C LEU A 163 6.87 -6.43 10.39
N THR A 164 5.57 -6.13 10.42
CA THR A 164 4.58 -6.99 11.07
C THR A 164 4.28 -8.25 10.26
N MET A 165 4.25 -8.18 8.94
CA MET A 165 4.18 -9.35 8.05
C MET A 165 5.36 -10.29 8.27
N ASN A 166 6.58 -9.73 8.37
CA ASN A 166 7.81 -10.49 8.62
C ASN A 166 7.83 -11.15 10.01
N ALA A 167 7.07 -10.61 10.97
CA ALA A 167 6.89 -11.21 12.29
C ALA A 167 5.81 -12.32 12.32
N MET A 168 5.05 -12.52 11.24
CA MET A 168 4.03 -13.56 11.19
C MET A 168 4.67 -14.94 11.02
N PRO A 169 4.13 -15.97 11.68
CA PRO A 169 4.69 -17.33 11.60
C PRO A 169 4.43 -18.00 10.26
N THR A 170 3.49 -17.50 9.45
CA THR A 170 3.09 -18.13 8.18
C THR A 170 2.80 -17.08 7.10
N ALA A 171 3.09 -17.42 5.85
CA ALA A 171 2.77 -16.60 4.68
C ALA A 171 1.28 -16.21 4.57
N PRO A 172 0.28 -17.11 4.80
CA PRO A 172 -1.13 -16.72 4.78
C PRO A 172 -1.49 -15.73 5.89
N ALA A 173 -0.92 -15.85 7.09
CA ALA A 173 -1.17 -14.88 8.16
C ALA A 173 -0.63 -13.49 7.80
N ALA A 174 0.58 -13.43 7.22
CA ALA A 174 1.14 -12.18 6.68
C ALA A 174 0.27 -11.58 5.56
N ALA A 175 -0.23 -12.40 4.63
CA ALA A 175 -1.11 -11.94 3.57
C ALA A 175 -2.46 -11.41 4.11
N LEU A 176 -3.05 -12.07 5.10
CA LEU A 176 -4.27 -11.60 5.78
C LEU A 176 -4.03 -10.28 6.50
N LEU A 177 -2.87 -10.10 7.13
CA LEU A 177 -2.50 -8.84 7.74
C LEU A 177 -2.36 -7.73 6.69
N ALA A 178 -1.73 -8.03 5.56
CA ALA A 178 -1.60 -7.08 4.46
C ALA A 178 -2.96 -6.65 3.91
N THR A 179 -3.90 -7.58 3.72
CA THR A 179 -5.26 -7.26 3.25
C THR A 179 -6.05 -6.47 4.29
N ALA A 180 -5.95 -6.80 5.58
CA ALA A 180 -6.56 -6.04 6.66
C ALA A 180 -6.03 -4.61 6.73
N ALA A 181 -4.70 -4.43 6.67
CA ALA A 181 -4.06 -3.12 6.64
C ALA A 181 -4.47 -2.32 5.39
N THR A 182 -4.52 -2.97 4.23
CA THR A 182 -4.99 -2.35 2.97
C THR A 182 -6.44 -1.91 3.08
N THR A 183 -7.30 -2.72 3.70
CA THR A 183 -8.72 -2.39 3.93
C THR A 183 -8.87 -1.22 4.89
N CYS A 184 -8.02 -1.15 5.92
CA CYS A 184 -7.95 0.01 6.81
C CYS A 184 -7.49 1.27 6.05
N CYS A 185 -6.50 1.14 5.17
CA CYS A 185 -6.03 2.24 4.33
C CYS A 185 -7.10 2.74 3.36
N THR A 186 -7.80 1.83 2.66
CA THR A 186 -8.89 2.20 1.75
C THR A 186 -10.01 2.90 2.50
N TRP A 187 -10.41 2.35 3.66
CA TRP A 187 -11.39 2.99 4.54
C TRP A 187 -10.98 4.39 4.98
N ALA A 188 -9.74 4.55 5.47
CA ALA A 188 -9.22 5.84 5.88
C ALA A 188 -9.10 6.83 4.71
N ALA A 189 -8.75 6.34 3.52
CA ALA A 189 -8.69 7.11 2.29
C ALA A 189 -10.07 7.65 1.88
N LEU A 190 -11.10 6.79 1.92
CA LEU A 190 -12.49 7.18 1.65
C LEU A 190 -13.02 8.21 2.67
N ARG A 191 -12.63 8.09 3.94
CA ARG A 191 -12.99 9.11 4.94
C ARG A 191 -12.39 10.49 4.63
N ARG A 192 -11.22 10.55 3.98
CA ARG A 192 -10.59 11.83 3.58
C ARG A 192 -11.31 12.51 2.43
N THR A 193 -12.02 11.76 1.58
CA THR A 193 -12.82 12.32 0.49
C THR A 193 -14.21 12.77 0.94
N GLY A 194 -14.51 12.73 2.24
CA GLY A 194 -15.80 13.15 2.79
C GLY A 194 -16.94 12.18 2.52
N TRP A 195 -16.62 10.94 2.11
CA TRP A 195 -17.65 9.95 1.82
C TRP A 195 -18.45 9.56 3.06
N PRO A 196 -19.79 9.69 3.05
CA PRO A 196 -20.61 9.26 4.15
C PRO A 196 -20.63 7.73 4.20
N LEU A 197 -20.40 7.16 5.38
CA LEU A 197 -20.40 5.70 5.63
C LEU A 197 -21.81 5.07 5.65
N ARG A 198 -22.85 5.90 5.78
CA ARG A 198 -24.26 5.48 5.94
C ARG A 198 -24.95 4.87 4.70
N PRO A 199 -24.61 5.21 3.43
CA PRO A 199 -25.22 4.59 2.26
C PRO A 199 -24.71 3.16 2.00
N LEU A 200 -23.46 2.85 2.39
CA LEU A 200 -22.86 1.52 2.17
C LEU A 200 -23.56 0.43 2.98
N THR A 201 -23.84 0.68 4.27
CA THR A 201 -24.49 -0.29 5.15
C THR A 201 -25.98 -0.46 4.87
N SER A 202 -26.66 0.60 4.41
CA SER A 202 -28.08 0.52 4.07
C SER A 202 -28.33 -0.21 2.73
N ARG A 203 -27.34 -0.23 1.82
CA ARG A 203 -27.43 -0.90 0.51
C ARG A 203 -26.92 -2.33 0.51
N LEU A 204 -25.90 -2.67 1.29
CA LEU A 204 -25.53 -4.09 1.55
C LEU A 204 -26.64 -4.87 2.26
N ARG A 205 -27.57 -4.18 2.92
CA ARG A 205 -28.78 -4.79 3.50
C ARG A 205 -29.92 -4.98 2.48
N LYS A 206 -29.79 -4.43 1.26
CA LYS A 206 -30.81 -4.48 0.20
C LYS A 206 -30.37 -5.33 -1.01
N ALA A 207 -29.10 -5.70 -1.12
CA ALA A 207 -28.58 -6.69 -2.05
C ALA A 207 -28.56 -8.06 -1.37
#